data_AF-A0AAN8IFZ3-F1
#
_entry.id   AF-A0AAN8IFZ3-F1
#
_cell.length_a   1.000
_cell.length_b   1.000
_cell.length_c   1.000
_cell.angle_alpha   90.00
_cell.angle_beta   90.00
_cell.angle_gamma   90.00
#
_symmetry.space_group_name_H-M   'P 1'
#
loop_
_entity.id
_entity.type
_entity.pdbx_description
1 polymer ?
#
loop_
_entity_poly.entity_id
_entity_poly.type
_entity_poly.pdbx_seq_one_letter_code
_entity_poly.pdbx_strand_id
1 'polypeptide(L)'
;MTVFKGAFSRLSSGEVKDMTKDAINNIPAGRLGEPEELANLASYVCSDYASWMNGAIIDFDGGQQFLNHNSSFGSHLHEMTSEDWERIETTIRHRTGKSKSKM
;
A
#
# COMPACT_ATOMS: atom_id res chain seq x y z
N MET A 1 -3.44 20.41 -4.16
CA MET A 1 -3.73 18.97 -4.34
C MET A 1 -4.35 18.82 -5.72
N THR A 2 -3.51 18.71 -6.74
CA THR A 2 -3.94 18.75 -8.14
C THR A 2 -4.24 17.32 -8.57
N VAL A 3 -5.50 16.88 -8.41
CA VAL A 3 -5.92 15.63 -9.03
C VAL A 3 -5.77 15.80 -10.54
N PHE A 4 -5.02 14.91 -11.19
CA PHE A 4 -4.74 14.99 -12.61
C PHE A 4 -6.04 15.14 -13.40
N LYS A 5 -6.25 16.32 -13.98
CA LYS A 5 -7.39 16.68 -14.86
C LYS A 5 -7.33 15.96 -16.23
N GLY A 6 -6.70 14.79 -16.27
CA GLY A 6 -6.32 14.02 -17.45
C GLY A 6 -7.28 12.85 -17.71
N ALA A 7 -6.74 11.66 -17.97
CA ALA A 7 -7.52 10.47 -18.31
C ALA A 7 -8.60 10.13 -17.27
N PHE A 8 -8.32 10.32 -15.98
CA PHE A 8 -9.26 10.02 -14.90
C PHE A 8 -10.56 10.83 -14.98
N SER A 9 -10.49 12.14 -15.24
CA SER A 9 -11.71 12.96 -15.37
C SER A 9 -12.52 12.65 -16.64
N ARG A 10 -11.93 11.95 -17.61
CA ARG A 10 -12.62 11.52 -18.85
C ARG A 10 -13.25 10.13 -18.70
N LEU A 11 -12.70 9.29 -17.84
CA LEU A 11 -13.09 7.90 -17.67
C LEU A 11 -14.00 7.68 -16.45
N SER A 12 -14.00 8.60 -15.47
CA SER A 12 -14.80 8.47 -14.25
C SER A 12 -16.26 8.82 -14.46
N SER A 13 -17.16 7.96 -13.97
CA SER A 13 -18.61 8.25 -13.86
C SER A 13 -19.01 9.01 -12.57
N GLY A 14 -18.07 9.20 -11.62
CA GLY A 14 -18.30 9.89 -10.34
C GLY A 14 -17.47 11.16 -10.18
N GLU A 15 -17.61 11.84 -9.03
CA GLU A 15 -16.82 13.02 -8.71
C GLU A 15 -15.35 12.66 -8.43
N VAL A 16 -14.44 13.38 -9.05
CA VAL A 16 -12.98 13.17 -8.96
C VAL A 16 -12.46 13.22 -7.51
N LYS A 17 -13.11 13.99 -6.63
CA LYS A 17 -12.72 14.11 -5.23
C LYS A 17 -12.96 12.84 -4.43
N ASP A 18 -14.05 12.13 -4.68
CA ASP A 18 -14.41 10.92 -3.94
C ASP A 18 -13.48 9.78 -4.34
N MET A 19 -13.20 9.64 -5.63
CA MET A 19 -12.22 8.68 -6.14
C MET A 19 -10.81 8.88 -5.57
N THR A 20 -10.40 10.13 -5.36
CA THR A 20 -9.08 10.44 -4.79
C THR A 20 -8.99 9.99 -3.34
N LYS A 21 -10.06 10.19 -2.55
CA LYS A 21 -10.11 9.72 -1.17
C LYS A 21 -10.07 8.19 -1.10
N ASP A 22 -10.85 7.53 -1.94
CA ASP A 22 -10.90 6.07 -1.98
C ASP A 22 -9.57 5.47 -2.43
N ALA A 23 -8.88 6.11 -3.39
CA ALA A 23 -7.54 5.71 -3.78
C ALA A 23 -6.53 5.84 -2.63
N ILE A 24 -6.54 6.97 -1.92
CA ILE A 24 -5.62 7.23 -0.79
C ILE A 24 -5.80 6.22 0.34
N ASN A 25 -7.03 5.84 0.67
CA ASN A 25 -7.30 4.86 1.73
C ASN A 25 -6.68 3.48 1.45
N ASN A 26 -6.46 3.16 0.18
CA ASN A 26 -5.87 1.90 -0.27
C ASN A 26 -4.35 1.99 -0.52
N ILE A 27 -3.72 3.13 -0.20
CA ILE A 27 -2.28 3.36 -0.36
C ILE A 27 -1.66 3.48 1.04
N PRO A 28 -0.79 2.55 1.47
CA PRO A 28 -0.09 2.63 2.76
C PRO A 28 0.68 3.94 2.98
N ALA A 29 1.24 4.54 1.93
CA ALA A 29 1.90 5.84 2.01
C ALA A 29 0.95 7.00 2.38
N GLY A 30 -0.37 6.80 2.36
CA GLY A 30 -1.37 7.80 2.77
C GLY A 30 -1.52 8.99 1.82
N ARG A 31 -0.97 8.90 0.61
CA ARG A 31 -1.05 9.95 -0.42
C ARG A 31 -0.87 9.36 -1.82
N LEU A 32 -1.23 10.13 -2.83
CA LEU A 32 -0.82 9.86 -4.20
C LEU A 32 0.67 10.20 -4.39
N GLY A 33 1.30 9.49 -5.34
CA GLY A 33 2.62 9.87 -5.85
C GLY A 33 2.55 11.11 -6.72
N GLU A 34 3.62 11.90 -6.71
CA GLU A 34 3.79 13.05 -7.61
C GLU A 34 4.64 12.64 -8.83
N PRO A 35 4.40 13.20 -10.03
CA PRO A 35 5.15 12.86 -11.25
C PRO A 35 6.66 13.01 -11.11
N GLU A 36 7.11 14.00 -10.34
CA GLU A 36 8.51 14.28 -10.10
C GLU A 36 9.20 13.11 -9.38
N GLU A 37 8.48 12.38 -8.52
CA GLU A 37 9.01 11.20 -7.84
C GLU A 37 9.23 10.04 -8.82
N LEU A 38 8.28 9.83 -9.75
CA LEU A 38 8.43 8.85 -10.83
C LEU A 38 9.54 9.27 -11.80
N ALA A 39 9.64 10.55 -12.14
CA ALA A 39 10.69 11.08 -13.01
C ALA A 39 12.08 10.87 -12.42
N ASN A 40 12.24 11.06 -11.10
CA ASN A 40 13.48 10.78 -10.39
C ASN A 40 13.84 9.29 -10.43
N LEU A 41 12.87 8.40 -10.17
CA LEU A 41 13.09 6.96 -10.28
C LEU A 41 13.51 6.56 -11.70
N ALA A 42 12.78 7.02 -12.71
CA ALA A 42 13.09 6.75 -14.11
C ALA A 42 14.47 7.29 -14.50
N SER A 43 14.83 8.49 -14.03
CA SER A 43 16.15 9.09 -14.28
C SER A 43 17.27 8.23 -13.70
N TYR A 44 17.09 7.70 -12.48
CA TYR A 44 18.05 6.79 -11.88
C TYR A 44 18.17 5.47 -12.66
N VAL A 45 17.04 4.84 -12.97
CA VAL A 45 17.00 3.54 -13.67
C VAL A 45 17.62 3.64 -15.07
N CYS A 46 17.46 4.76 -15.77
CA CYS A 46 18.04 4.99 -17.08
C CYS A 46 19.50 5.49 -17.06
N SER A 47 20.07 5.73 -15.88
CA SER A 47 21.44 6.25 -15.75
C SER A 47 22.49 5.15 -15.64
N ASP A 48 23.76 5.51 -15.85
CA ASP A 48 24.91 4.60 -15.67
C ASP A 48 25.04 4.08 -14.22
N TYR A 49 24.44 4.77 -13.24
CA TYR A 49 24.38 4.31 -11.85
C TYR A 49 23.58 3.00 -11.70
N ALA A 50 22.65 2.73 -12.61
CA ALA A 50 21.87 1.51 -12.67
C ALA A 50 22.40 0.51 -13.73
N SER A 51 23.66 0.63 -14.16
CA SER A 51 24.25 -0.16 -15.26
C SER A 51 24.19 -1.69 -15.11
N TRP A 52 24.01 -2.21 -13.89
CA TRP A 52 23.86 -3.65 -13.63
C TRP A 52 22.41 -4.08 -13.37
N MET A 53 21.46 -3.14 -13.40
CA MET A 53 20.04 -3.40 -13.22
C MET A 53 19.44 -3.86 -14.55
N ASN A 54 19.11 -5.15 -14.65
CA ASN A 54 18.48 -5.72 -15.83
C ASN A 54 17.38 -6.71 -15.43
N GLY A 55 16.25 -6.69 -16.14
CA GLY A 55 15.10 -7.56 -15.88
C GLY A 55 14.33 -7.27 -14.59
N ALA A 56 14.61 -6.13 -13.94
CA ALA A 56 13.93 -5.73 -12.71
C ALA A 56 12.51 -5.21 -13.00
N ILE A 57 11.58 -5.52 -12.10
CA ILE A 57 10.24 -4.93 -12.04
C ILE A 57 10.18 -4.13 -10.74
N ILE A 58 9.85 -2.85 -10.83
CA ILE A 58 9.80 -1.93 -9.68
C ILE A 58 8.36 -1.45 -9.53
N ASP A 59 7.69 -1.93 -8.49
CA ASP A 59 6.40 -1.39 -8.08
C ASP A 59 6.61 -0.03 -7.42
N PHE A 60 6.05 1.02 -8.03
CA PHE A 60 6.15 2.40 -7.56
C PHE A 60 4.75 2.98 -7.32
N ASP A 61 4.10 2.49 -6.27
CA ASP A 61 2.66 2.68 -6.03
C ASP A 61 2.31 3.06 -4.58
N GLY A 62 3.31 3.43 -3.78
CA GLY A 62 3.10 3.75 -2.36
C GLY A 62 2.68 2.55 -1.49
N GLY A 63 2.91 1.32 -1.95
CA GLY A 63 2.57 0.07 -1.26
C GLY A 63 1.17 -0.47 -1.59
N GLN A 64 0.48 0.15 -2.56
CA GLN A 64 -0.90 -0.20 -2.90
C GLN A 64 -1.03 -1.67 -3.29
N GLN A 65 -0.13 -2.19 -4.13
CA GLN A 65 -0.23 -3.55 -4.63
C GLN A 65 0.03 -4.57 -3.52
N PHE A 66 0.95 -4.29 -2.61
CA PHE A 66 1.20 -5.18 -1.48
C PHE A 66 -0.01 -5.27 -0.54
N LEU A 67 -0.66 -4.14 -0.24
CA LEU A 67 -1.85 -4.12 0.61
C LEU A 67 -3.02 -4.90 -0.03
N ASN A 68 -3.20 -4.73 -1.33
CA ASN A 68 -4.35 -5.26 -2.08
C ASN A 68 -4.09 -6.63 -2.75
N HIS A 69 -2.92 -7.24 -2.54
CA HIS A 69 -2.60 -8.53 -3.13
C HIS A 69 -3.49 -9.64 -2.55
N ASN A 70 -3.91 -10.62 -3.35
CA ASN A 70 -4.79 -11.72 -2.90
C ASN A 70 -4.19 -12.60 -1.79
N SER A 71 -2.87 -12.57 -1.61
CA SER A 71 -2.19 -13.26 -0.50
C SER A 71 -1.96 -12.37 0.73
N SER A 72 -2.34 -11.10 0.65
CA SER A 72 -2.46 -10.21 1.81
C SER A 72 -3.79 -10.50 2.53
N PHE A 73 -3.83 -10.23 3.84
CA PHE A 73 -5.09 -10.24 4.60
C PHE A 73 -5.92 -8.95 4.38
N GLY A 74 -5.56 -8.14 3.38
CA GLY A 74 -6.18 -6.86 3.07
C GLY A 74 -5.96 -5.82 4.17
N SER A 75 -6.77 -4.76 4.17
CA SER A 75 -6.71 -3.71 5.20
C SER A 75 -7.23 -4.17 6.57
N HIS A 76 -8.00 -5.26 6.63
CA HIS A 76 -8.74 -5.65 7.82
C HIS A 76 -7.86 -5.84 9.06
N LEU A 77 -6.71 -6.50 8.94
CA LEU A 77 -5.79 -6.70 10.06
C LEU A 77 -5.05 -5.41 10.47
N HIS A 78 -4.94 -4.43 9.56
CA HIS A 78 -4.33 -3.13 9.85
C HIS A 78 -5.28 -2.19 10.60
N GLU A 79 -6.58 -2.41 10.49
CA GLU A 79 -7.63 -1.66 11.20
C GLU A 79 -7.91 -2.20 12.61
N MET A 80 -7.38 -3.38 12.94
CA MET A 80 -7.59 -4.02 14.24
C MET A 80 -6.97 -3.25 15.39
N THR A 81 -7.74 -3.11 16.46
CA THR A 81 -7.26 -2.49 17.71
C THR A 81 -6.35 -3.44 18.48
N SER A 82 -5.60 -2.91 19.45
CA SER A 82 -4.80 -3.73 20.36
C SER A 82 -5.66 -4.71 21.18
N GLU A 83 -6.89 -4.32 21.51
CA GLU A 83 -7.87 -5.15 22.21
C GLU A 83 -8.34 -6.33 21.35
N ASP A 84 -8.57 -6.10 20.05
CA ASP A 84 -8.89 -7.17 19.10
C ASP A 84 -7.76 -8.19 19.01
N TRP A 85 -6.51 -7.71 18.95
CA TRP A 85 -5.33 -8.57 18.94
C TRP A 85 -5.17 -9.37 20.22
N GLU A 86 -5.38 -8.76 21.38
CA GLU A 86 -5.32 -9.44 22.68
C GLU A 86 -6.40 -10.54 22.80
N ARG A 87 -7.60 -10.27 22.31
CA ARG A 87 -8.71 -11.26 22.26
C ARG A 87 -8.37 -12.45 21.36
N ILE A 88 -7.83 -12.20 20.17
CA ILE A 88 -7.41 -13.27 19.26
C ILE A 88 -6.29 -14.11 19.89
N GLU A 89 -5.26 -13.44 20.44
CA GLU A 89 -4.14 -14.11 21.09
C GLU A 89 -4.64 -15.02 22.22
N THR A 90 -5.48 -14.51 23.11
CA THR A 90 -6.05 -15.25 24.25
C THR A 90 -6.83 -16.48 23.78
N THR A 91 -7.63 -16.33 22.72
CA THR A 91 -8.42 -17.44 22.14
C THR A 91 -7.51 -18.54 21.57
N ILE A 92 -6.46 -18.18 20.85
CA ILE A 92 -5.50 -19.14 20.26
C ILE A 92 -4.73 -19.86 21.37
N ARG A 93 -4.32 -19.15 22.42
CA ARG A 93 -3.58 -19.73 23.55
C ARG A 93 -4.42 -20.73 24.32
N HIS A 94 -5.69 -20.41 24.58
CA HIS A 94 -6.62 -21.35 25.22
C HIS A 94 -6.75 -22.66 24.42
N ARG A 95 -6.76 -22.59 23.08
CA ARG A 95 -6.83 -23.77 22.21
C ARG A 95 -5.53 -24.58 22.17
N THR A 96 -4.38 -23.91 22.25
CA THR A 96 -3.05 -24.53 22.02
C THR A 96 -2.29 -24.88 23.29
N GLY A 97 -2.71 -24.38 24.46
CA GLY A 97 -2.04 -24.62 25.75
C GLY A 97 -0.69 -23.93 25.91
N LYS A 98 -0.29 -23.04 24.98
CA LYS A 98 1.01 -22.36 25.01
C LYS A 98 0.95 -21.03 25.79
N SER A 99 1.74 -20.93 26.86
CA SER A 99 1.94 -19.71 27.66
C SER A 99 2.71 -18.62 26.89
N LYS A 100 2.57 -17.35 27.29
CA LYS A 100 3.38 -16.23 26.77
C LYS A 100 4.85 -16.49 27.14
N SER A 101 5.72 -16.67 26.14
CA SER A 101 7.16 -16.54 26.37
C SER A 101 7.43 -15.07 26.62
N LYS A 102 7.98 -14.73 27.79
CA LYS A 102 8.58 -13.40 27.98
C LYS A 102 9.74 -13.28 26.99
N MET A 103 9.71 -12.22 26.18
CA MET A 103 10.89 -11.71 25.48
C MET A 103 11.53 -10.67 26.39
#